data_AF-N6ULH9-F1
#
_entry.id   AF-N6ULH9-F1
#
_cell.length_a   1.000
_cell.length_b   1.000
_cell.length_c   1.000
_cell.angle_alpha   90.00
_cell.angle_beta   90.00
_cell.angle_gamma   90.00
#
_symmetry.space_group_name_H-M   'P 1'
#
loop_
_entity.id
_entity.type
_entity.pdbx_description
1 polymer ?
#
loop_
_entity_poly.entity_id
_entity_poly.type
_entity_poly.pdbx_seq_one_letter_code
_entity_poly.pdbx_strand_id
1 'polypeptide(L)'
;MNRGVILVTFNYRLGIFGFLSTLDNAAPGNFGLKDQVMALKWIKQNIGSYGGNPEKVTIFGQSAGAASVHFHLVSKASNEENLIAKN
;
A
#
# COMPACT_ATOMS: atom_id res chain seq x y z
N MET A 1 -21.45 -6.31 -15.95
CA MET A 1 -21.10 -4.88 -16.13
C MET A 1 -19.62 -4.71 -15.88
N ASN A 2 -18.83 -4.39 -16.91
CA ASN A 2 -17.45 -4.00 -16.75
C ASN A 2 -17.43 -2.56 -16.21
N ARG A 3 -16.86 -2.33 -15.03
CA ARG A 3 -16.88 -1.02 -14.37
C ARG A 3 -15.72 -0.11 -14.79
N GLY A 4 -14.90 -0.51 -15.76
CA GLY A 4 -13.80 0.32 -16.27
C GLY A 4 -12.71 0.56 -15.24
N VAL A 5 -12.45 -0.41 -14.36
CA VAL A 5 -11.41 -0.35 -13.32
C VAL A 5 -10.48 -1.54 -13.42
N ILE A 6 -9.22 -1.34 -13.00
CA ILE A 6 -8.26 -2.44 -12.80
C ILE A 6 -8.23 -2.77 -11.31
N LEU A 7 -8.53 -4.02 -10.97
CA LEU A 7 -8.41 -4.52 -9.61
C LEU A 7 -7.02 -5.11 -9.41
N VAL A 8 -6.28 -4.59 -8.43
CA VAL A 8 -5.00 -5.15 -7.99
C VAL A 8 -5.17 -5.72 -6.58
N THR A 9 -4.73 -6.96 -6.39
CA THR A 9 -4.62 -7.59 -5.07
C THR A 9 -3.19 -8.06 -4.87
N PHE A 10 -2.72 -8.09 -3.63
CA PHE A 10 -1.34 -8.43 -3.31
C PHE A 10 -1.25 -9.00 -1.89
N ASN A 11 -0.14 -9.70 -1.62
CA ASN A 11 0.18 -10.23 -0.31
C ASN A 11 1.16 -9.29 0.41
N TYR A 12 1.07 -9.23 1.73
CA TYR A 12 2.05 -8.57 2.59
C TYR A 12 2.31 -9.44 3.83
N ARG A 13 3.44 -9.25 4.50
CA ARG A 13 3.78 -10.05 5.69
C ARG A 13 2.80 -9.79 6.84
N LEU A 14 2.45 -10.86 7.56
CA LEU A 14 1.50 -10.86 8.68
C LEU A 14 2.16 -11.35 9.99
N GLY A 15 1.46 -11.17 11.10
CA GLY A 15 1.88 -11.65 12.42
C GLY A 15 3.28 -11.17 12.80
N ILE A 16 4.05 -12.03 13.47
CA ILE A 16 5.41 -11.71 13.91
C ILE A 16 6.33 -11.34 12.74
N PHE A 17 6.19 -11.99 11.59
CA PHE A 17 7.01 -11.73 10.40
C PHE A 17 6.72 -10.38 9.74
N GLY A 18 5.52 -9.83 9.94
CA GLY A 18 5.11 -8.53 9.42
C GLY A 18 5.29 -7.38 10.41
N PHE A 19 5.21 -7.64 11.71
CA PHE A 19 5.00 -6.59 12.70
C PHE A 19 5.84 -6.71 13.96
N LEU A 20 6.79 -7.66 14.04
CA LEU A 20 7.76 -7.67 15.14
C LEU A 20 8.53 -6.36 15.18
N SER A 21 8.58 -5.75 16.35
CA SER A 21 9.42 -4.58 16.62
C SER A 21 10.19 -4.78 17.93
N THR A 22 11.48 -4.48 17.90
CA THR A 22 12.35 -4.39 19.09
C THR A 22 12.41 -2.96 19.64
N LEU A 23 11.69 -2.00 19.03
CA LEU A 23 11.69 -0.58 19.38
C LEU A 23 13.07 0.10 19.28
N ASP A 24 13.98 -0.52 18.53
CA ASP A 24 15.29 -0.01 18.15
C ASP A 24 15.55 -0.30 16.66
N ASN A 25 16.80 -0.16 16.23
CA ASN A 25 17.18 -0.36 14.83
C ASN A 25 17.35 -1.83 14.43
N ALA A 26 17.36 -2.78 15.37
CA ALA A 26 17.56 -4.20 15.06
C ALA A 26 16.34 -4.79 14.33
N ALA A 27 15.13 -4.46 14.80
CA ALA A 27 13.87 -4.74 14.13
C ALA A 27 12.92 -3.54 14.31
N PRO A 28 12.94 -2.55 13.41
CA PRO A 28 12.13 -1.33 13.56
C PRO A 28 10.62 -1.55 13.32
N GLY A 29 10.20 -2.77 12.99
CA GLY A 29 8.80 -3.12 12.74
C GLY A 29 8.20 -2.55 11.46
N ASN A 30 6.87 -2.62 11.41
CA ASN A 30 6.02 -2.20 10.30
C ASN A 30 6.42 -2.80 8.94
N PHE A 31 6.98 -4.00 8.94
CA PHE A 31 7.41 -4.68 7.72
C PHE A 31 6.24 -4.96 6.77
N GLY A 32 5.07 -5.35 7.30
CA GLY A 32 3.85 -5.52 6.50
C GLY A 32 3.37 -4.21 5.86
N LEU A 33 3.45 -3.08 6.57
CA LEU A 33 3.12 -1.77 5.99
C LEU A 33 4.15 -1.33 4.93
N LYS A 34 5.43 -1.64 5.14
CA LYS A 34 6.50 -1.38 4.15
C LYS A 34 6.31 -2.23 2.89
N ASP A 35 5.84 -3.47 3.02
CA ASP A 35 5.48 -4.30 1.86
C ASP A 35 4.33 -3.67 1.07
N GLN A 36 3.31 -3.14 1.76
CA GLN A 36 2.20 -2.43 1.11
C GLN A 36 2.68 -1.16 0.38
N VAL A 37 3.59 -0.38 0.98
CA VAL A 37 4.23 0.77 0.29
C VAL A 37 4.96 0.29 -0.96
N MET A 38 5.69 -0.81 -0.89
CA MET A 38 6.45 -1.34 -2.02
C MET A 38 5.51 -1.82 -3.14
N ALA A 39 4.38 -2.45 -2.80
CA ALA A 39 3.33 -2.80 -3.76
C ALA A 39 2.73 -1.55 -4.43
N LEU A 40 2.48 -0.47 -3.68
CA LEU A 40 1.99 0.79 -4.24
C LEU A 40 3.00 1.45 -5.19
N LYS A 41 4.30 1.43 -4.87
CA LYS A 41 5.36 1.88 -5.79
C LYS A 41 5.36 1.07 -7.07
N TRP A 42 5.23 -0.26 -6.96
CA TRP A 42 5.15 -1.14 -8.12
C TRP A 42 3.93 -0.78 -8.98
N ILE A 43 2.75 -0.57 -8.37
CA ILE A 43 1.55 -0.14 -9.09
C ILE A 43 1.80 1.19 -9.81
N LYS A 44 2.33 2.20 -9.11
CA LYS A 44 2.63 3.52 -9.69
C LYS A 44 3.54 3.42 -10.93
N GLN A 45 4.56 2.56 -10.87
CA GLN A 45 5.54 2.39 -11.94
C GLN A 45 5.02 1.54 -13.11
N ASN A 46 4.13 0.56 -12.85
CA ASN A 46 3.83 -0.48 -13.83
C ASN A 46 2.39 -0.48 -14.36
N ILE A 47 1.43 0.12 -13.64
CA ILE A 47 0.01 -0.04 -13.98
C ILE A 47 -0.35 0.54 -15.36
N GLY A 48 0.43 1.50 -15.88
CA GLY A 48 0.30 2.04 -17.23
C GLY A 48 0.39 0.95 -18.31
N SER A 49 1.29 -0.02 -18.16
CA SER A 49 1.46 -1.15 -19.08
C SER A 49 0.26 -2.11 -19.09
N TYR A 50 -0.59 -2.05 -18.06
CA TYR A 50 -1.83 -2.82 -17.95
C TYR A 50 -3.06 -2.00 -18.35
N GLY A 51 -2.89 -0.78 -18.86
CA GLY A 51 -3.98 0.12 -19.26
C GLY A 51 -4.58 0.94 -18.10
N GLY A 52 -3.92 0.97 -16.94
CA GLY A 52 -4.35 1.79 -15.81
C GLY A 52 -3.73 3.19 -15.83
N ASN A 53 -4.29 4.09 -15.01
CA ASN A 53 -3.73 5.42 -14.81
C ASN A 53 -3.04 5.49 -13.43
N PRO A 54 -1.71 5.69 -13.35
CA PRO A 54 -0.97 5.75 -12.09
C PRO A 54 -1.36 6.95 -11.20
N GLU A 55 -2.05 7.96 -11.74
CA GLU A 55 -2.58 9.10 -10.98
C GLU A 55 -3.99 8.86 -10.42
N LYS A 56 -4.64 7.73 -10.76
CA LYS A 56 -6.00 7.38 -10.30
C LYS A 56 -6.01 6.09 -9.48
N VAL A 57 -5.05 5.96 -8.56
CA VAL A 57 -4.97 4.81 -7.65
C VAL A 57 -5.83 5.07 -6.41
N THR A 58 -6.82 4.21 -6.19
CA THR A 58 -7.64 4.17 -4.97
C THR A 58 -7.32 2.91 -4.18
N ILE A 59 -6.98 3.05 -2.90
CA ILE A 59 -6.82 1.92 -1.99
C ILE A 59 -8.08 1.71 -1.14
N PHE A 60 -8.41 0.45 -0.90
CA PHE A 60 -9.54 0.07 -0.04
C PHE A 60 -9.22 -1.25 0.65
N GLY A 61 -9.83 -1.48 1.81
CA GLY A 61 -9.60 -2.67 2.61
C GLY A 61 -10.64 -2.83 3.71
N GLN A 62 -10.64 -3.99 4.37
CA GLN A 62 -11.55 -4.33 5.47
C GLN A 62 -10.73 -4.77 6.69
N SER A 63 -11.23 -4.52 7.90
CA SER A 63 -10.57 -4.89 9.16
C SER A 63 -9.13 -4.33 9.24
N ALA A 64 -8.12 -5.19 9.45
CA ALA A 64 -6.70 -4.80 9.43
C ALA A 64 -6.28 -4.12 8.11
N GLY A 65 -6.92 -4.46 6.98
CA GLY A 65 -6.72 -3.77 5.71
C GLY A 65 -7.28 -2.35 5.71
N ALA A 66 -8.41 -2.10 6.36
CA ALA A 66 -8.96 -0.75 6.53
C ALA A 66 -8.06 0.11 7.45
N ALA A 67 -7.53 -0.50 8.53
CA ALA A 67 -6.52 0.15 9.36
C ALA A 67 -5.24 0.48 8.58
N SER A 68 -4.80 -0.43 7.70
CA SER A 68 -3.67 -0.19 6.79
C SER A 68 -3.92 0.98 5.84
N VAL A 69 -5.13 1.06 5.26
CA VAL A 69 -5.54 2.23 4.44
C VAL A 69 -5.41 3.51 5.25
N HIS A 70 -5.92 3.54 6.48
CA HIS A 70 -5.79 4.71 7.35
C HIS A 70 -4.32 5.06 7.63
N PHE A 71 -3.45 4.08 7.91
CA PHE A 71 -2.02 4.32 8.09
C PHE A 71 -1.34 4.90 6.84
N HIS A 72 -1.73 4.45 5.64
CA HIS A 72 -1.21 5.03 4.40
C HIS A 72 -1.63 6.48 4.18
N LEU A 73 -2.85 6.86 4.58
CA LEU A 73 -3.32 8.25 4.46
C LEU A 73 -2.52 9.22 5.33
N VAL A 74 -1.99 8.77 6.47
CA VAL A 74 -1.20 9.61 7.41
C VAL A 74 0.32 9.42 7.26
N SER A 75 0.76 8.37 6.56
CA SER A 75 2.18 8.06 6.39
C SER A 75 2.86 8.98 5.37
N LYS A 76 3.96 9.62 5.78
CA LYS A 76 4.82 10.39 4.86
C LYS A 76 5.32 9.54 3.69
N ALA A 77 5.71 8.29 3.94
CA ALA A 77 6.24 7.41 2.90
C ALA A 77 5.22 7.11 1.77
N SER A 78 3.92 7.17 2.07
CA SER A 78 2.87 7.00 1.05
C SER A 78 2.48 8.33 0.39
N ASN A 79 2.54 9.43 1.15
CA ASN A 79 2.11 10.76 0.71
C ASN A 79 3.18 11.53 -0.09
N GLU A 80 4.46 11.46 0.30
CA GLU A 80 5.56 12.17 -0.37
C GLU A 80 5.79 11.63 -1.79
N GLU A 81 5.51 10.35 -2.00
CA GLU A 81 5.63 9.69 -3.31
C GLU A 81 4.33 9.73 -4.13
N ASN A 82 3.28 10.41 -3.65
CA ASN A 82 1.96 10.52 -4.30
C ASN A 82 1.44 9.17 -4.84
N LEU A 83 1.53 8.13 -3.99
CA LEU A 83 1.19 6.76 -4.37
C LEU A 83 -0.32 6.49 -4.45
N ILE A 84 -1.12 7.36 -3.83
CA ILE A 84 -2.57 7.27 -3.73
C ILE A 84 -3.14 8.59 -4.24
N ALA A 85 -4.23 8.52 -5.01
CA ALA A 85 -4.90 9.71 -5.51
C ALA A 85 -5.42 10.58 -4.35
N LYS A 86 -5.22 11.89 -4.46
CA LYS A 86 -5.84 12.88 -3.57
C LYS A 86 -7.18 13.31 -4.19
N ASN A 87 -8.25 13.23 -3.42
CA ASN A 87 -9.58 13.70 -3.82
C ASN A 87 -9.68 15.22 -3.73
#